data_AF-A0A2E5PCR5-F1
#
_entry.id   AF-A0A2E5PCR5-F1
#
_cell.length_a   1.000
_cell.length_b   1.000
_cell.length_c   1.000
_cell.angle_alpha   90.00
_cell.angle_beta   90.00
_cell.angle_gamma   90.00
#
_symmetry.space_group_name_H-M   'P 1'
#
loop_
_entity.id
_entity.type
_entity.pdbx_description
1 polymer ?
#
loop_
_entity_poly.entity_id
_entity_poly.type
_entity_poly.pdbx_seq_one_letter_code
_entity_poly.pdbx_strand_id
1 'polypeptide(L)' 'MHPVFLIIASEIFALVVIYPLSRICLRAGLPLWPALLVFIPIIGPPITAYLVAFSRWPKHPFGR' A
#
# COMPACT_ATOMS: atom_id res chain seq x y z
N MET A 1 -18.34 -9.83 -21.75
CA MET A 1 -16.96 -9.71 -21.22
C MET A 1 -16.52 -11.09 -20.77
N HIS A 2 -15.34 -11.56 -21.19
CA HIS A 2 -14.86 -12.89 -20.81
C HIS A 2 -14.36 -12.84 -19.35
N PRO A 3 -14.70 -13.81 -18.48
CA PRO A 3 -14.29 -13.79 -17.07
C PRO A 3 -12.77 -13.73 -16.90
N VAL A 4 -12.03 -14.40 -17.79
CA VAL A 4 -10.55 -14.37 -17.83
C VAL A 4 -9.99 -12.96 -17.97
N PHE A 5 -10.64 -12.10 -18.79
CA PHE A 5 -10.18 -10.73 -18.98
C PHE A 5 -10.31 -9.91 -17.68
N LEU A 6 -11.42 -10.08 -16.94
CA LEU A 6 -11.64 -9.38 -15.68
C LEU A 6 -10.61 -9.80 -14.61
N ILE A 7 -10.28 -11.09 -14.55
CA ILE A 7 -9.26 -11.62 -13.64
C ILE A 7 -7.89 -11.02 -13.99
N ILE A 8 -7.48 -11.04 -15.26
CA ILE A 8 -6.19 -10.47 -15.67
C ILE A 8 -6.14 -8.96 -15.34
N ALA A 9 -7.21 -8.23 -15.63
CA ALA A 9 -7.27 -6.79 -15.32
C ALA A 9 -7.19 -6.52 -13.81
N SER A 10 -7.83 -7.33 -12.96
CA SER A 10 -7.77 -7.16 -11.50
C SER A 10 -6.38 -7.45 -10.95
N GLU A 11 -5.69 -8.47 -11.45
CA GLU A 11 -4.32 -8.80 -11.03
C GLU A 11 -3.32 -7.71 -11.44
N ILE A 12 -3.44 -7.19 -12.67
CA ILE A 12 -2.59 -6.07 -13.13
C ILE A 12 -2.82 -4.85 -12.26
N PHE A 13 -4.08 -4.51 -11.99
CA PHE A 13 -4.42 -3.41 -11.09
C PHE A 13 -3.84 -3.62 -9.68
N ALA A 14 -3.97 -4.82 -9.13
CA ALA A 14 -3.41 -5.19 -7.84
C ALA A 14 -1.90 -4.96 -7.78
N LEU A 15 -1.16 -5.40 -8.81
CA LEU A 15 0.29 -5.22 -8.92
C LEU A 15 0.69 -3.73 -9.02
N VAL A 16 -0.04 -2.97 -9.83
CA VAL A 16 0.19 -1.53 -10.02
C VAL A 16 -0.04 -0.75 -8.72
N VAL A 17 -0.94 -1.20 -7.85
CA VAL A 17 -1.22 -0.54 -6.56
C VAL A 17 -0.26 -1.01 -5.46
N ILE A 18 -0.02 -2.31 -5.32
CA ILE A 18 0.80 -2.87 -4.23
C ILE A 18 2.27 -2.49 -4.35
N TYR A 19 2.80 -2.41 -5.57
CA TYR A 19 4.20 -2.08 -5.81
C TYR A 19 4.59 -0.70 -5.24
N PRO A 20 3.97 0.43 -5.65
CA PRO A 20 4.34 1.73 -5.11
C PRO A 20 4.10 1.82 -3.61
N LEU A 21 3.03 1.21 -3.11
CA LEU A 21 2.69 1.21 -1.68
C LEU A 21 3.75 0.47 -0.85
N SER A 22 4.23 -0.69 -1.33
CA SER A 22 5.31 -1.43 -0.70
C SER A 22 6.60 -0.60 -0.62
N ARG A 23 6.92 0.16 -1.68
CA ARG A 23 8.08 1.07 -1.70
C ARG A 23 7.92 2.23 -0.70
N ILE A 24 6.71 2.73 -0.51
CA ILE A 24 6.41 3.75 0.50
C ILE A 24 6.58 3.17 1.91
N CYS A 25 6.01 2.01 2.20
CA CYS A 25 6.16 1.34 3.51
C CYS A 25 7.63 1.11 3.85
N LEU A 26 8.43 0.58 2.91
CA LEU A 26 9.87 0.38 3.14
C LEU A 26 10.62 1.69 3.38
N ARG A 27 10.29 2.76 2.65
CA ARG A 27 10.88 4.09 2.86
C ARG A 27 10.50 4.70 4.21
N ALA A 28 9.30 4.41 4.68
CA ALA A 28 8.79 4.80 6.00
C ALA A 28 9.38 3.97 7.15
N GLY A 29 10.20 2.94 6.86
CA GLY A 29 10.72 2.02 7.88
C GLY A 29 9.69 1.01 8.38
N LEU A 30 8.56 0.86 7.68
CA LEU A 30 7.52 -0.11 7.99
C LEU A 30 7.83 -1.47 7.34
N PRO A 31 7.35 -2.57 7.94
CA PRO A 31 7.33 -3.88 7.27
C PRO A 31 6.42 -3.84 6.04
N LEU A 32 6.42 -4.91 5.23
CA LEU A 32 5.65 -4.98 3.98
C LEU A 32 4.14 -5.22 4.18
N TRP A 33 3.73 -5.82 5.29
CA TRP A 33 2.33 -6.20 5.52
C TRP A 33 1.31 -5.04 5.45
N PRO A 34 1.60 -3.78 5.88
CA PRO A 34 0.65 -2.68 5.75
C PRO A 34 0.30 -2.40 4.29
N ALA A 35 1.21 -2.64 3.35
CA ALA A 35 0.90 -2.44 1.93
C ALA A 35 -0.21 -3.41 1.45
N LEU A 36 -0.28 -4.63 2.00
CA LEU A 36 -1.30 -5.62 1.65
C LEU A 36 -2.69 -5.23 2.14
N LEU A 37 -2.80 -4.38 3.17
CA LEU A 37 -4.09 -3.95 3.68
C LEU A 37 -4.92 -3.23 2.61
N VAL A 38 -4.30 -2.60 1.60
CA VAL A 38 -5.02 -1.90 0.53
C VAL A 38 -6.05 -2.77 -0.21
N PHE A 39 -5.88 -4.10 -0.16
CA PHE A 39 -6.82 -5.07 -0.74
C PHE A 39 -8.07 -5.29 0.10
N ILE A 40 -8.07 -4.86 1.36
CA ILE A 40 -9.27 -4.88 2.20
C ILE A 40 -10.08 -3.61 1.90
N PRO A 41 -11.25 -3.74 1.28
CA PRO A 41 -12.04 -2.58 0.88
C PRO A 41 -12.45 -1.75 2.11
N ILE A 42 -12.57 -0.43 1.89
CA ILE A 42 -13.03 0.57 2.87
C ILE A 42 -12.03 0.80 4.02
N ILE A 43 -11.64 -0.23 4.76
CA ILE A 43 -10.82 -0.09 5.99
C ILE A 43 -9.32 -0.18 5.73
N GLY A 44 -8.90 -0.92 4.72
CA GLY A 44 -7.49 -1.18 4.44
C GLY A 44 -6.69 0.06 4.04
N PRO A 45 -7.13 0.82 3.02
CA PRO A 45 -6.50 2.07 2.61
C PRO A 45 -6.32 3.09 3.75
N PRO A 46 -7.35 3.44 4.57
CA PRO A 46 -7.17 4.41 5.64
C PRO A 46 -6.26 3.90 6.76
N ILE A 47 -6.27 2.61 7.11
CA ILE A 47 -5.33 2.05 8.09
C ILE A 47 -3.89 2.15 7.56
N THR A 48 -3.67 1.78 6.30
CA THR A 48 -2.33 1.88 5.68
C THR A 48 -1.85 3.33 5.66
N ALA A 49 -2.72 4.26 5.26
CA ALA A 49 -2.42 5.69 5.25
C ALA A 49 -2.08 6.20 6.65
N TYR A 50 -2.84 5.81 7.67
CA TYR A 50 -2.57 6.15 9.07
C TYR A 50 -1.18 5.65 9.50
N LEU A 51 -0.86 4.37 9.27
CA LEU A 51 0.44 3.79 9.64
C LEU A 51 1.60 4.51 8.95
N VAL A 52 1.46 4.82 7.66
CA VAL A 52 2.48 5.55 6.89
C VAL A 52 2.62 7.00 7.36
N ALA A 53 1.50 7.70 7.60
CA ALA A 53 1.49 9.10 8.01
C ALA A 53 2.14 9.33 9.38
N PHE A 54 1.97 8.39 10.31
CA PHE A 54 2.52 8.47 11.67
C PHE A 54 3.81 7.68 11.87
N SER A 55 4.35 7.05 10.81
CA SER A 55 5.66 6.40 10.86
C SER A 55 6.81 7.40 11.00
N ARG A 56 7.94 6.96 11.56
CA ARG A 56 9.16 7.78 11.63
C ARG A 56 9.92 7.70 10.32
N TRP A 57 9.67 8.66 9.43
CA TRP A 57 10.37 8.73 8.15
C TRP A 57 11.87 9.01 8.37
N PRO A 58 12.78 8.22 7.78
CA PRO A 58 14.21 8.51 7.81
C PRO A 58 14.46 9.89 7.21
N LYS A 59 15.15 10.77 7.96
CA LYS A 59 15.48 12.15 7.56
C LYS A 59 14.28 13.11 7.47
N HIS A 60 13.21 12.85 8.21
CA HIS A 60 12.10 13.81 8.30
C HIS A 60 12.55 15.08 9.05
N PRO A 61 12.42 16.29 8.46
CA PRO A 61 12.88 17.53 9.08
C PRO A 61 12.16 17.87 10.40
N PHE A 62 10.99 17.28 10.62
CA PHE A 62 10.20 17.40 11.85
C PHE A 62 10.09 16.08 12.62
N GLY A 63 11.01 15.13 12.41
CA GLY A 63 10.98 13.85 13.12
C GLY A 63 11.05 14.04 14.64
N ARG A 64 9.99 13.62 15.35
CA ARG A 64 10.08 13.30 16.79
C ARG A 64 10.80 11.97 16.97
#